data_AF-A0A494XQX6-F1
#
_entry.id   AF-A0A494XQX6-F1
#
_cell.length_a   1.000
_cell.length_b   1.000
_cell.length_c   1.000
_cell.angle_alpha   90.00
_cell.angle_beta   90.00
_cell.angle_gamma   90.00
#
_symmetry.space_group_name_H-M   'P 1'
#
loop_
_entity.id
_entity.type
_entity.pdbx_description
1 polymer ?
#
loop_
_entity_poly.entity_id
_entity_poly.type
_entity_poly.pdbx_seq_one_letter_code
_entity_poly.pdbx_strand_id
1 'polypeptide(L)'
;MFQGGSLWAGLLSGGMSQFQDTRNLRQGQIGKREYTKQTVENATGAVGVMAGVEYGAVLGSAVLPGVGTVAGAMLGGVLGDRLGRMLGGQAGNMLVQNPLVNKVVEPMEEIIQ
;
A
#
# COMPACT_ATOMS: atom_id res chain seq x y z
N MET A 1 -17.40 -10.31 15.09
CA MET A 1 -17.95 -11.34 14.19
C MET A 1 -17.48 -11.03 12.77
N PHE A 2 -16.43 -11.72 12.32
CA PHE A 2 -15.94 -11.57 10.94
C PHE A 2 -16.83 -12.40 10.01
N GLN A 3 -17.64 -11.73 9.19
CA GLN A 3 -18.44 -12.41 8.16
C GLN A 3 -17.50 -12.85 7.02
N GLY A 4 -17.51 -14.15 6.72
CA GLY A 4 -16.62 -14.78 5.73
C GLY A 4 -16.69 -14.19 4.31
N GLY A 5 -17.64 -13.31 4.00
CA GLY A 5 -17.74 -12.65 2.70
C GLY A 5 -16.62 -11.65 2.40
N SER A 6 -16.07 -10.94 3.39
CA SER A 6 -15.08 -9.87 3.13
C SER A 6 -13.66 -10.41 2.87
N LEU A 7 -13.29 -11.55 3.44
CA LEU A 7 -12.00 -12.21 3.18
C LEU A 7 -11.97 -12.86 1.79
N TRP A 8 -13.07 -13.50 1.36
CA TRP A 8 -13.19 -13.98 -0.02
C TRP A 8 -13.33 -12.84 -1.02
N ALA A 9 -14.01 -11.75 -0.67
CA ALA A 9 -14.04 -10.55 -1.50
C ALA A 9 -12.65 -9.92 -1.66
N GLY A 10 -11.84 -9.86 -0.59
CA GLY A 10 -10.45 -9.39 -0.64
C GLY A 10 -9.52 -10.31 -1.43
N LEU A 11 -9.72 -11.63 -1.36
CA LEU A 11 -8.99 -12.61 -2.19
C LEU A 11 -9.43 -12.58 -3.66
N LEU A 12 -10.72 -12.37 -3.94
CA LEU A 12 -11.24 -12.26 -5.30
C LEU A 12 -10.90 -10.91 -5.92
N SER A 13 -11.02 -9.80 -5.20
CA SER A 13 -10.63 -8.47 -5.71
C SER A 13 -9.12 -8.34 -5.81
N GLY A 14 -8.37 -8.83 -4.82
CA GLY A 14 -6.91 -8.88 -4.83
C GLY A 14 -6.37 -9.84 -5.88
N GLY A 15 -7.03 -10.98 -6.11
CA GLY A 15 -6.70 -11.94 -7.16
C GLY A 15 -7.05 -11.45 -8.56
N MET A 16 -8.16 -10.73 -8.73
CA MET A 16 -8.58 -10.18 -10.04
C MET A 16 -7.74 -8.96 -10.43
N SER A 17 -7.41 -8.07 -9.47
CA SER A 17 -6.48 -6.96 -9.71
C SER A 17 -5.05 -7.45 -9.90
N GLN A 18 -4.60 -8.48 -9.16
CA GLN A 18 -3.33 -9.17 -9.43
C GLN A 18 -3.28 -9.77 -10.83
N PHE A 19 -4.40 -10.25 -11.38
CA PHE A 19 -4.41 -10.86 -12.71
C PHE A 19 -4.21 -9.83 -13.83
N GLN A 20 -4.73 -8.61 -13.65
CA GLN A 20 -4.53 -7.49 -14.57
C GLN A 20 -3.09 -6.94 -14.48
N ASP A 21 -2.58 -6.74 -13.26
CA ASP A 21 -1.23 -6.23 -13.03
C ASP A 21 -0.15 -7.27 -13.40
N THR A 22 -0.41 -8.56 -13.20
CA THR A 22 0.45 -9.65 -13.69
C THR A 22 0.48 -9.70 -15.22
N ARG A 23 -0.63 -9.36 -15.90
CA ARG A 23 -0.64 -9.22 -17.36
C ARG A 23 0.19 -8.02 -17.82
N ASN A 24 0.12 -6.88 -17.14
CA ASN A 24 0.86 -5.68 -17.49
C ASN A 24 2.38 -5.82 -17.19
N LEU A 25 2.74 -6.54 -16.11
CA LEU A 25 4.11 -6.99 -15.83
C LEU A 25 4.63 -7.97 -16.89
N ARG A 26 3.79 -8.92 -17.36
CA ARG A 26 4.13 -9.84 -18.46
C ARG A 26 4.17 -9.16 -19.84
N GLN A 27 3.60 -7.97 -19.99
CA GLN A 27 3.65 -7.15 -21.21
C GLN A 27 4.78 -6.10 -21.19
N GLY A 28 5.58 -6.02 -20.12
CA GLY A 28 6.72 -5.09 -20.01
C GLY A 28 6.32 -3.62 -19.78
N GLN A 29 5.09 -3.34 -19.36
CA GLN A 29 4.59 -1.96 -19.18
C GLN A 29 5.05 -1.30 -17.88
N ILE A 30 5.46 -2.10 -16.89
CA ILE A 30 6.01 -1.64 -15.61
C ILE A 30 7.26 -2.49 -15.32
N GLY A 31 8.42 -1.85 -15.18
CA GLY A 31 9.64 -2.54 -14.78
C GLY A 31 9.54 -3.07 -13.35
N LYS A 32 10.13 -4.23 -13.06
CA LYS A 32 10.06 -4.87 -11.72
C LYS A 32 10.49 -3.96 -10.57
N ARG A 33 11.44 -3.05 -10.85
CA ARG A 33 11.88 -2.00 -9.93
C ARG A 33 10.75 -1.03 -9.58
N GLU A 34 10.00 -0.59 -10.59
CA GLU A 34 8.84 0.29 -10.41
C GLU A 34 7.72 -0.44 -9.66
N TYR A 35 7.49 -1.72 -9.97
CA TYR A 35 6.53 -2.54 -9.22
C TYR A 35 6.89 -2.68 -7.73
N THR A 36 8.15 -2.95 -7.40
CA THR A 36 8.62 -3.02 -6.00
C THR A 36 8.42 -1.69 -5.28
N LYS A 37 8.75 -0.58 -5.93
CA LYS A 37 8.56 0.76 -5.36
C LYS A 37 7.07 1.03 -5.07
N GLN A 38 6.20 0.80 -6.04
CA GLN A 38 4.75 1.00 -5.89
C GLN A 38 4.14 0.07 -4.83
N THR A 39 4.63 -1.17 -4.74
CA THR A 39 4.17 -2.12 -3.71
C THR A 39 4.48 -1.60 -2.31
N VAL A 40 5.71 -1.15 -2.08
CA VAL A 40 6.14 -0.60 -0.78
C VAL A 40 5.37 0.68 -0.47
N GLU A 41 5.26 1.59 -1.43
CA GLU A 41 4.49 2.83 -1.31
C GLU A 41 3.01 2.59 -0.95
N ASN A 42 2.35 1.66 -1.63
CA ASN A 42 0.95 1.33 -1.37
C ASN A 42 0.77 0.64 -0.02
N ALA A 43 1.67 -0.27 0.34
CA ALA A 43 1.63 -0.98 1.62
C ALA A 43 1.78 0.00 2.79
N THR A 44 2.77 0.90 2.74
CA THR A 44 2.96 1.91 3.79
C THR A 44 1.86 2.97 3.77
N GLY A 45 1.31 3.32 2.60
CA GLY A 45 0.11 4.16 2.49
C GLY A 45 -1.08 3.58 3.25
N ALA A 46 -1.35 2.29 3.04
CA ALA A 46 -2.42 1.58 3.76
C ALA A 46 -2.18 1.54 5.28
N VAL A 47 -0.94 1.26 5.72
CA VAL A 47 -0.57 1.33 7.14
C VAL A 47 -0.77 2.74 7.69
N GLY A 48 -0.35 3.75 6.93
CA GLY A 48 -0.53 5.16 7.27
C GLY A 48 -2.00 5.52 7.46
N VAL A 49 -2.89 5.12 6.53
CA VAL A 49 -4.34 5.33 6.64
C VAL A 49 -4.89 4.69 7.91
N MET A 50 -4.57 3.43 8.18
CA MET A 50 -5.08 2.73 9.37
C MET A 50 -4.69 3.45 10.66
N ALA A 51 -3.40 3.76 10.82
CA ALA A 51 -2.90 4.48 11.98
C ALA A 51 -3.52 5.87 12.07
N GLY A 52 -3.60 6.60 10.95
CA GLY A 52 -4.17 7.93 10.86
C GLY A 52 -5.64 7.96 11.28
N VAL A 53 -6.46 7.02 10.79
CA VAL A 53 -7.87 6.90 11.17
C VAL A 53 -8.01 6.65 12.67
N GLU A 54 -7.24 5.71 13.22
CA GLU A 54 -7.32 5.35 14.65
C GLU A 54 -6.90 6.52 15.55
N TYR A 55 -5.70 7.07 15.36
CA TYR A 55 -5.22 8.19 16.16
C TYR A 55 -6.04 9.46 15.95
N GLY A 56 -6.47 9.72 14.71
CA GLY A 56 -7.35 10.83 14.39
C GLY A 56 -8.68 10.73 15.12
N ALA A 57 -9.30 9.54 15.14
CA ALA A 57 -10.54 9.30 15.85
C ALA A 57 -10.38 9.53 17.37
N VAL A 58 -9.30 9.02 17.96
CA VAL A 58 -9.01 9.19 19.41
C VAL A 58 -8.83 10.66 19.76
N LEU A 59 -7.98 11.38 19.01
CA LEU A 59 -7.72 12.81 19.23
C LEU A 59 -8.96 13.65 19.01
N GLY A 60 -9.72 13.38 17.95
CA GLY A 60 -10.96 14.09 17.67
C GLY A 60 -12.03 13.83 18.73
N SER A 61 -12.14 12.61 19.24
CA SER A 61 -13.06 12.27 20.35
C SER A 61 -12.75 13.07 21.62
N ALA A 62 -11.46 13.32 21.90
CA ALA A 62 -11.03 14.10 23.05
C ALA A 62 -11.43 15.58 22.94
N VAL A 63 -11.56 16.11 21.70
CA VAL A 63 -12.04 17.48 21.46
C VAL A 63 -13.55 17.56 21.53
N LEU A 64 -14.26 16.69 20.80
CA LEU A 64 -15.71 16.64 20.77
C LEU A 64 -16.19 15.20 20.51
N PRO A 65 -16.77 14.51 21.50
CA PRO A 65 -17.26 13.13 21.32
C PRO A 65 -18.27 13.01 20.17
N GLY A 66 -18.17 11.92 19.41
CA GLY A 66 -19.03 11.65 18.25
C GLY A 66 -18.59 12.41 17.00
N VAL A 67 -18.82 13.73 16.94
CA VAL A 67 -18.48 14.54 15.75
C VAL A 67 -16.98 14.62 15.55
N GLY A 68 -16.23 14.90 16.61
CA GLY A 68 -14.78 14.95 16.57
C GLY A 68 -14.17 13.60 16.23
N THR A 69 -14.76 12.48 16.68
CA THR A 69 -14.33 11.13 16.29
C THR A 69 -14.35 10.96 14.76
N VAL A 70 -15.45 11.34 14.11
CA VAL A 70 -15.61 11.21 12.65
C VAL A 70 -14.69 12.17 11.91
N ALA A 71 -14.67 13.45 12.30
CA ALA A 71 -13.82 14.46 11.65
C ALA A 71 -12.33 14.13 11.81
N GLY A 72 -11.92 13.73 13.01
CA GLY A 72 -10.56 13.32 13.33
C GLY A 72 -10.14 12.07 12.54
N ALA A 73 -11.00 11.05 12.46
CA ALA A 73 -10.75 9.86 11.65
C ALA A 73 -10.52 10.20 10.17
N MET A 74 -11.35 11.07 9.59
CA MET A 74 -11.22 11.49 8.19
C MET A 74 -9.91 12.25 7.94
N LEU A 75 -9.61 13.25 8.77
CA LEU A 75 -8.38 14.05 8.64
C LEU A 75 -7.14 13.19 8.87
N GLY A 76 -7.18 12.36 9.91
CA GLY A 76 -6.11 11.43 10.25
C GLY A 76 -5.86 10.43 9.13
N GLY A 77 -6.89 9.85 8.52
CA GLY A 77 -6.74 8.94 7.38
C GLY A 77 -6.09 9.59 6.16
N VAL A 78 -6.48 10.83 5.81
CA VAL A 78 -5.87 11.59 4.69
C VAL A 78 -4.41 11.92 4.98
N LEU A 79 -4.09 12.37 6.19
CA LEU A 79 -2.71 12.63 6.60
C LEU A 79 -1.88 11.34 6.62
N GLY A 80 -2.47 10.26 7.13
CA GLY A 80 -1.90 8.93 7.16
C GLY A 80 -1.52 8.40 5.79
N ASP A 81 -2.43 8.48 4.81
CA ASP A 81 -2.15 8.08 3.42
C ASP A 81 -0.97 8.85 2.83
N ARG A 82 -0.98 10.18 2.96
CA ARG A 82 0.07 11.04 2.42
C ARG A 82 1.43 10.72 3.03
N LEU A 83 1.49 10.62 4.35
CA LEU A 83 2.74 10.31 5.06
C LEU A 83 3.21 8.88 4.74
N GLY A 84 2.29 7.92 4.76
CA GLY A 84 2.57 6.52 4.45
C GLY A 84 3.15 6.36 3.05
N ARG A 85 2.51 6.94 2.03
CA ARG A 85 3.01 6.90 0.64
C ARG A 85 4.34 7.61 0.48
N MET A 86 4.51 8.79 1.08
CA MET A 86 5.78 9.52 1.04
C MET A 86 6.93 8.66 1.59
N LEU A 87 6.73 8.05 2.77
CA LEU A 87 7.74 7.20 3.40
C LEU A 87 7.98 5.91 2.60
N GLY A 88 6.93 5.29 2.06
CA GLY A 88 7.07 4.09 1.24
C GLY A 88 7.70 4.33 -0.11
N GLY A 89 7.43 5.47 -0.74
CA GLY A 89 8.12 5.87 -1.98
C GLY A 89 9.62 6.07 -1.74
N GLN A 90 10.00 6.67 -0.61
CA GLN A 90 11.40 6.79 -0.19
C GLN A 90 12.02 5.42 0.10
N ALA A 91 11.35 4.57 0.88
CA ALA A 91 11.82 3.23 1.19
C ALA A 91 11.94 2.35 -0.08
N GLY A 92 10.95 2.42 -0.96
CA GLY A 92 10.95 1.74 -2.26
C GLY A 92 12.11 2.17 -3.15
N ASN A 93 12.40 3.47 -3.21
CA ASN A 93 13.59 3.98 -3.91
C ASN A 93 14.90 3.42 -3.30
N MET A 94 15.01 3.39 -1.98
CA MET A 94 16.20 2.84 -1.29
C MET A 94 16.36 1.34 -1.55
N LEU A 95 15.25 0.59 -1.55
CA LEU A 95 15.26 -0.85 -1.84
C LEU A 95 15.70 -1.11 -3.27
N VAL A 96 15.18 -0.38 -4.25
CA VAL A 96 15.55 -0.53 -5.66
C VAL A 96 17.00 -0.12 -5.93
N GLN A 97 17.54 0.85 -5.19
CA GLN A 97 18.93 1.27 -5.31
C GLN A 97 19.91 0.28 -4.65
N ASN A 98 19.43 -0.69 -3.86
CA ASN A 98 20.29 -1.66 -3.20
C ASN A 98 20.76 -2.76 -4.18
N PRO A 99 22.08 -2.97 -4.35
CA PRO A 99 22.63 -4.00 -5.24
C PRO A 99 22.14 -5.42 -4.92
N LEU A 100 21.81 -5.71 -3.65
CA LEU A 100 21.29 -7.02 -3.25
C LEU A 100 19.88 -7.27 -3.79
N VAL A 101 19.04 -6.24 -3.79
CA VAL A 101 17.69 -6.31 -4.35
C VAL A 101 17.77 -6.47 -5.87
N ASN A 102 18.67 -5.73 -6.53
CA ASN A 102 18.88 -5.86 -7.97
C ASN A 102 19.32 -7.27 -8.37
N LYS A 103 20.21 -7.92 -7.61
CA LYS A 103 20.61 -9.32 -7.84
C LYS A 103 19.49 -10.34 -7.70
N VAL A 104 18.38 -10.03 -7.04
CA VAL A 104 17.21 -10.91 -6.93
C VAL A 104 16.17 -10.58 -7.99
N VAL A 105 16.05 -9.30 -8.35
CA VAL A 105 15.06 -8.80 -9.29
C VAL A 105 15.48 -9.03 -10.75
N GLU A 106 16.78 -8.89 -11.06
CA GLU A 106 17.36 -8.99 -12.41
C GLU A 106 17.45 -10.42 -13.00
N PRO A 107 17.93 -11.47 -12.30
CA PRO A 107 18.08 -12.80 -12.90
C PRO A 107 16.76 -13.46 -13.34
N MET A 108 15.62 -12.92 -12.90
CA MET A 108 14.30 -13.34 -13.33
C MET A 108 13.84 -12.67 -14.64
N GLU A 109 14.58 -11.69 -15.19
CA GLU A 109 14.30 -11.11 -16.53
C GLU A 109 14.79 -12.02 -17.66
N GLU A 110 15.90 -12.74 -17.46
CA GLU A 110 16.44 -13.69 -18.45
C GLU A 110 15.61 -14.97 -18.60
N ILE A 111 14.80 -15.35 -17.60
CA ILE A 111 14.02 -16.60 -17.63
C ILE A 111 12.70 -16.43 -18.44
N ILE A 112 12.34 -15.21 -18.82
CA ILE A 112 11.07 -14.89 -19.50
C ILE A 112 11.29 -14.45 -20.97
N GLN A 113 12.54 -14.35 -21.46
CA GLN A 113 12.85 -14.29 -22.90
C GLN A 113 13.08 -15.70 -23.46
#